data_AF-A0A560YR50-F1
#
_entry.id   AF-A0A560YR50-F1
#
_cell.length_a   1.000
_cell.length_b   1.000
_cell.length_c   1.000
_cell.angle_alpha   90.00
_cell.angle_beta   90.00
_cell.angle_gamma   90.00
#
_symmetry.space_group_name_H-M   'P 1'
#
loop_
_entity.id
_entity.type
_entity.pdbx_description
1 polymer ?
#
loop_
_entity_poly.entity_id
_entity_poly.type
_entity_poly.pdbx_seq_one_letter_code
_entity_poly.pdbx_strand_id
1 'polypeptide(L)'
;MSLDLKNASTAQRNDFDASLKEQGWVKLGGVDTVWCGRFSQIANDEDGIKDVRNRIIRAVKKAAAGGKIEQVKYVAQISNEAAIGRIVWKKGSEYVHRHYDPYTVEVE
;
A
#
# COMPACT_ATOMS: atom_id res chain seq x y z
N MET A 1 1.79 3.35 -6.31
CA MET A 1 1.54 3.53 -4.86
C MET A 1 2.78 4.08 -4.22
N SER A 2 2.67 5.15 -3.44
CA SER A 2 3.73 5.69 -2.58
C SER A 2 3.47 5.26 -1.13
N LEU A 3 4.52 4.90 -0.41
CA LEU A 3 4.46 4.30 0.92
C LEU A 3 5.22 5.13 1.95
N ASP A 4 4.74 5.11 3.18
CA ASP A 4 5.46 5.54 4.37
C ASP A 4 5.33 4.46 5.46
N LEU A 5 6.47 4.01 5.98
CA LEU A 5 6.60 2.90 6.93
C LEU A 5 7.08 3.47 8.27
N LYS A 6 6.13 3.79 9.14
CA LYS A 6 6.42 4.48 10.41
C LYS A 6 7.31 3.62 11.31
N ASN A 7 8.38 4.22 11.83
CA ASN A 7 9.33 3.60 12.77
C ASN A 7 9.95 2.27 12.29
N ALA A 8 9.89 1.96 10.99
CA ALA A 8 10.40 0.70 10.47
C ALA A 8 11.92 0.73 10.35
N SER A 9 12.59 -0.22 11.01
CA SER A 9 14.03 -0.48 10.83
C SER A 9 14.36 -0.98 9.42
N THR A 10 15.63 -0.94 9.04
CA THR A 10 16.11 -1.43 7.73
C THR A 10 15.73 -2.90 7.48
N ALA A 11 15.86 -3.77 8.48
CA ALA A 11 15.49 -5.18 8.36
C ALA A 11 13.99 -5.35 8.08
N GLN A 12 13.14 -4.66 8.86
CA GLN A 12 11.69 -4.69 8.66
C GLN A 12 11.28 -4.16 7.28
N ARG A 13 11.93 -3.09 6.81
CA ARG A 13 11.71 -2.54 5.46
C ARG A 13 12.10 -3.54 4.37
N ASN A 14 13.23 -4.23 4.54
CA ASN A 14 13.66 -5.26 3.60
C ASN A 14 12.67 -6.42 3.51
N ASP A 15 12.16 -6.89 4.66
CA ASP A 15 11.16 -7.97 4.72
C ASP A 15 9.83 -7.53 4.09
N PHE A 16 9.40 -6.29 4.37
CA PHE A 16 8.22 -5.70 3.74
C PHE A 16 8.37 -5.61 2.22
N ASP A 17 9.50 -5.07 1.75
CA ASP A 17 9.83 -4.91 0.33
C ASP A 17 9.91 -6.27 -0.38
N ALA A 18 10.50 -7.28 0.27
CA ALA A 18 10.56 -8.65 -0.23
C ALA A 18 9.14 -9.23 -0.41
N SER A 19 8.27 -9.05 0.60
CA SER A 19 6.89 -9.52 0.53
C SER A 19 6.08 -8.85 -0.59
N LEU A 20 6.32 -7.56 -0.88
CA LEU A 20 5.68 -6.91 -2.04
C LEU A 20 6.19 -7.48 -3.37
N LYS A 21 7.50 -7.72 -3.51
CA LYS A 21 8.09 -8.32 -4.71
C LYS A 21 7.53 -9.71 -4.99
N GLU A 22 7.42 -10.56 -3.97
CA GLU A 22 6.81 -11.89 -4.07
C GLU A 22 5.36 -11.84 -4.55
N GLN A 23 4.67 -10.74 -4.27
CA GLN A 23 3.30 -10.49 -4.71
C GLN A 23 3.22 -9.87 -6.12
N GLY A 24 4.34 -9.76 -6.84
CA GLY A 24 4.42 -9.23 -8.20
C GLY A 24 4.47 -7.70 -8.29
N TRP A 25 4.69 -7.00 -7.17
CA TRP A 25 4.89 -5.55 -7.19
C TRP A 25 6.32 -5.20 -7.59
N VAL A 26 6.45 -4.14 -8.37
CA VAL A 26 7.74 -3.64 -8.87
C VAL A 26 8.06 -2.32 -8.18
N LYS A 27 9.19 -2.25 -7.47
CA LYS A 27 9.73 -1.00 -6.93
C LYS A 27 10.25 -0.15 -8.09
N LEU A 28 9.78 1.10 -8.19
CA LEU A 28 10.23 1.99 -9.26
C LEU A 28 11.59 2.59 -8.92
N GLY A 29 12.45 2.72 -9.93
CA GLY A 29 13.78 3.30 -9.77
C GLY A 29 13.72 4.83 -9.57
N GLY A 30 14.75 5.38 -8.91
CA GLY A 30 14.88 6.82 -8.66
C GLY A 30 14.05 7.34 -7.47
N VAL A 31 13.33 6.47 -6.77
CA VAL A 31 12.49 6.79 -5.61
C VAL A 31 12.49 5.63 -4.61
N ASP A 32 12.47 5.94 -3.31
CA ASP A 32 12.65 4.91 -2.27
C ASP A 32 11.38 4.15 -1.87
N THR A 33 10.21 4.73 -2.15
CA THR A 33 8.94 4.28 -1.56
C THR A 33 7.84 4.02 -2.57
N VAL A 34 8.13 4.15 -3.87
CA VAL A 34 7.11 3.99 -4.92
C VAL A 34 7.13 2.59 -5.51
N TRP A 35 5.94 1.98 -5.52
CA TRP A 35 5.68 0.64 -6.02
C TRP A 35 4.59 0.65 -7.09
N CYS A 36 4.78 -0.16 -8.12
CA CYS A 36 3.86 -0.35 -9.23
C CYS A 36 3.32 -1.78 -9.25
N GLY A 37 2.00 -1.91 -9.39
CA GLY A 37 1.33 -3.18 -9.61
C GLY A 37 0.58 -3.11 -10.94
N ARG A 38 0.71 -4.14 -11.77
CA ARG A 38 -0.02 -4.26 -13.03
C ARG A 38 -1.17 -5.25 -12.85
N PHE A 39 -2.37 -4.82 -13.20
CA PHE A 39 -3.57 -5.65 -13.11
C PHE A 39 -4.13 -5.84 -14.51
N SER A 40 -4.10 -7.07 -15.02
CA SER A 40 -4.76 -7.46 -16.26
C SER A 40 -6.15 -8.03 -15.98
N GLN A 41 -7.03 -8.00 -16.98
CA GLN A 41 -8.36 -8.62 -16.93
C GLN A 41 -9.26 -8.05 -15.81
N ILE A 42 -9.13 -6.76 -15.54
CA ILE A 42 -10.04 -6.05 -14.64
C ILE A 42 -10.92 -5.13 -15.49
N ALA A 43 -12.21 -5.11 -15.18
CA ALA A 43 -13.16 -4.20 -15.81
C ALA A 43 -12.74 -2.74 -15.58
N ASN A 44 -12.91 -1.89 -16.58
CA ASN A 44 -12.61 -0.46 -16.45
C ASN A 44 -13.85 0.31 -15.97
N ASP A 45 -14.39 -0.12 -14.84
CA ASP A 45 -15.57 0.43 -14.18
C ASP A 45 -15.36 0.47 -12.66
N GLU A 46 -16.37 0.92 -11.93
CA GLU A 46 -16.30 1.08 -10.47
C GLU A 46 -16.01 -0.24 -9.75
N ASP A 47 -16.58 -1.35 -10.23
CA ASP A 47 -16.36 -2.68 -9.64
C ASP A 47 -14.92 -3.15 -9.85
N GLY A 48 -14.37 -2.96 -11.05
CA GLY A 48 -12.97 -3.25 -11.32
C GLY A 48 -12.01 -2.38 -10.49
N ILE A 49 -12.31 -1.09 -10.32
CA ILE A 49 -11.54 -0.19 -9.45
C ILE A 49 -11.60 -0.66 -7.99
N LYS A 50 -12.77 -1.06 -7.51
CA LYS A 50 -12.98 -1.60 -6.16
C LYS A 50 -12.19 -2.89 -5.95
N ASP A 51 -12.13 -3.75 -6.96
CA ASP A 51 -11.33 -4.98 -6.93
C ASP A 51 -9.83 -4.71 -6.86
N VAL A 52 -9.31 -3.78 -7.68
CA VAL A 52 -7.91 -3.34 -7.58
C VAL A 52 -7.63 -2.81 -6.18
N ARG A 53 -8.49 -1.91 -5.68
CA ARG A 53 -8.36 -1.32 -4.35
C ARG A 53 -8.26 -2.39 -3.26
N ASN A 54 -9.11 -3.42 -3.32
CA ASN A 54 -9.08 -4.55 -2.39
C ASN A 54 -7.79 -5.37 -2.50
N ARG A 55 -7.29 -5.61 -3.72
CA ARG A 55 -6.00 -6.30 -3.94
C ARG A 55 -4.84 -5.51 -3.36
N ILE A 56 -4.81 -4.19 -3.53
CA ILE A 56 -3.80 -3.31 -2.93
C ILE A 56 -3.82 -3.43 -1.40
N ILE A 57 -5.00 -3.32 -0.78
CA ILE A 57 -5.14 -3.42 0.69
C ILE A 57 -4.62 -4.77 1.19
N ARG A 58 -4.99 -5.87 0.54
CA ARG A 58 -4.51 -7.21 0.91
C ARG A 58 -3.00 -7.31 0.78
N ALA A 59 -2.43 -6.76 -0.29
CA ALA A 59 -0.99 -6.80 -0.52
C ALA A 59 -0.20 -6.03 0.54
N VAL A 60 -0.65 -4.81 0.86
CA VAL A 60 -0.03 -3.99 1.91
C VAL A 60 -0.18 -4.63 3.28
N LYS A 61 -1.35 -5.20 3.62
CA LYS A 61 -1.54 -5.94 4.88
C LYS A 61 -0.60 -7.13 4.99
N LYS A 62 -0.46 -7.93 3.93
CA LYS A 62 0.44 -9.10 3.90
C LYS A 62 1.90 -8.67 4.07
N ALA A 63 2.32 -7.62 3.36
CA ALA A 63 3.67 -7.09 3.47
C ALA A 63 3.95 -6.48 4.86
N ALA A 64 2.99 -5.75 5.42
CA ALA A 64 3.09 -5.20 6.78
C ALA A 64 3.22 -6.32 7.82
N ALA A 65 2.47 -7.41 7.66
CA ALA A 65 2.62 -8.59 8.50
C ALA A 65 3.98 -9.25 8.38
N GLY A 66 4.48 -9.44 7.14
CA GLY A 66 5.80 -10.01 6.87
C GLY A 66 6.94 -9.21 7.49
N GLY A 67 6.94 -7.89 7.26
CA GLY A 67 7.94 -6.98 7.82
C GLY A 67 7.67 -6.55 9.26
N LYS A 68 6.62 -7.06 9.91
CA LYS A 68 6.17 -6.65 11.26
C LYS A 68 6.11 -5.12 11.40
N ILE A 69 5.60 -4.44 10.38
CA ILE A 69 5.53 -2.97 10.32
C ILE A 69 4.41 -2.48 11.22
N GLU A 70 4.69 -1.58 12.16
CA GLU A 70 3.67 -1.05 13.07
C GLU A 70 2.52 -0.38 12.31
N GLN A 71 2.88 0.49 11.36
CA GLN A 71 1.95 1.25 10.55
C GLN A 71 2.53 1.56 9.16
N VAL A 72 1.68 1.40 8.15
CA VAL A 72 1.92 1.79 6.76
C VAL A 72 0.90 2.86 6.38
N LYS A 73 1.34 4.09 6.06
CA LYS A 73 0.53 5.09 5.38
C LYS A 73 0.83 5.00 3.89
N TYR A 74 -0.18 5.02 3.03
CA TYR A 74 0.06 4.98 1.60
C TYR A 74 -0.95 5.78 0.78
N VAL A 75 -0.45 6.27 -0.34
CA VAL A 75 -1.25 6.89 -1.40
C VAL A 75 -1.16 6.02 -2.65
N ALA A 76 -2.29 5.67 -3.24
CA ALA A 76 -2.34 4.91 -4.49
C ALA A 76 -3.25 5.61 -5.49
N GLN A 77 -2.76 5.78 -6.72
CA GLN A 77 -3.60 6.09 -7.86
C GLN A 77 -3.93 4.79 -8.59
N ILE A 78 -5.18 4.61 -8.98
CA ILE A 78 -5.68 3.45 -9.71
C ILE A 78 -6.22 3.96 -11.05
N SER A 79 -5.56 3.61 -12.16
CA SER A 79 -5.92 4.16 -13.47
C SER A 79 -5.93 5.71 -13.43
N ASN A 80 -6.91 6.33 -14.08
CA ASN A 80 -7.08 7.79 -14.13
C ASN A 80 -7.96 8.34 -12.98
N GLU A 81 -8.27 7.53 -11.98
CA GLU A 81 -9.07 7.97 -10.83
C GLU A 81 -8.28 8.89 -9.89
N ALA A 82 -9.01 9.59 -9.02
CA ALA A 82 -8.44 10.30 -7.89
C ALA A 82 -7.61 9.35 -7.01
N ALA A 83 -6.52 9.87 -6.45
CA ALA A 83 -5.67 9.10 -5.55
C ALA A 83 -6.42 8.78 -4.26
N ILE A 84 -6.18 7.58 -3.73
CA ILE A 84 -6.73 7.14 -2.46
C ILE A 84 -5.65 7.13 -1.37
N GLY A 85 -5.98 7.64 -0.19
CA GLY A 85 -5.17 7.52 1.01
C GLY A 85 -5.66 6.38 1.90
N ARG A 86 -4.74 5.55 2.40
CA ARG A 86 -5.03 4.56 3.44
C ARG A 86 -3.93 4.46 4.48
N ILE A 87 -4.34 4.09 5.69
CA ILE A 87 -3.44 3.69 6.76
C ILE A 87 -3.74 2.23 7.10
N VAL A 88 -2.71 1.39 7.13
CA VAL A 88 -2.73 0.00 7.57
C VAL A 88 -1.92 -0.09 8.86
N TRP A 89 -2.45 -0.72 9.90
CA TRP A 89 -1.74 -0.85 11.18
C TRP A 89 -2.12 -2.13 11.89
N LYS A 90 -1.27 -2.53 12.83
CA LYS A 90 -1.50 -3.70 13.68
C LYS A 90 -2.51 -3.38 14.79
N LYS A 91 -3.60 -4.15 14.88
CA LYS A 91 -4.59 -4.11 15.97
C LYS A 91 -4.73 -5.51 16.55
N GLY A 92 -4.10 -5.75 17.69
CA GLY A 92 -3.98 -7.09 18.27
C GLY A 92 -3.11 -8.00 17.39
N SER A 93 -3.65 -9.14 16.97
CA SER A 93 -2.97 -10.10 16.07
C SER A 93 -3.17 -9.79 14.58
N GLU A 94 -4.05 -8.85 14.23
CA GLU A 94 -4.45 -8.60 12.84
C GLU A 94 -3.98 -7.24 12.33
N TYR A 95 -3.82 -7.15 11.01
CA TYR A 95 -3.65 -5.88 10.33
C TYR A 95 -4.99 -5.36 9.82
N VAL A 96 -5.38 -4.20 10.30
CA VAL A 96 -6.61 -3.48 9.91
C VAL A 96 -6.25 -2.28 9.04
N HIS A 97 -7.26 -1.59 8.51
CA HIS A 97 -7.02 -0.41 7.67
C HIS A 97 -8.15 0.62 7.80
N ARG A 98 -7.84 1.88 7.48
CA ARG A 98 -8.80 2.98 7.37
C ARG A 98 -8.46 3.84 6.16
N HIS A 99 -9.45 4.55 5.66
CA HIS A 99 -9.27 5.57 4.64
C HIS A 99 -8.85 6.90 5.29
N TYR A 100 -8.09 7.70 4.54
CA TYR A 100 -7.91 9.12 4.79
C TYR A 100 -7.90 9.86 3.44
N ASP A 101 -8.24 11.14 3.45
CA ASP A 101 -8.15 11.98 2.26
C ASP A 101 -6.68 12.39 2.04
N PRO A 102 -6.02 11.99 0.93
CA PRO A 102 -4.64 12.35 0.68
C PRO A 102 -4.46 13.79 0.16
N TYR A 103 -5.54 14.52 -0.10
CA TYR A 103 -5.52 15.89 -0.59
C TYR A 103 -5.70 16.93 0.51
N THR A 104 -6.15 16.53 1.71
CA THR A 104 -6.15 17.42 2.86
C THR A 104 -4.75 17.50 3.47
N VAL A 105 -4.25 18.71 3.61
CA VAL A 105 -3.00 18.98 4.33
C VAL A 105 -3.30 18.77 5.82
N GLU A 106 -2.71 17.75 6.44
CA GLU A 106 -2.65 17.68 7.90
C GLU A 106 -1.76 18.86 8.35
N VAL A 107 -2.36 19.89 8.95
CA VAL A 107 -1.61 20.96 9.62
C VAL A 107 -1.03 20.33 10.88
N GLU A 108 0.30 20.17 10.91
CA GLU A 108 1.05 19.72 12.11
C GLU A 108 0.92 20.71 13.27
#